data_AF-A0A0M0BZH3-F1
#
_entry.id   AF-A0A0M0BZH3-F1
#
_cell.length_a   1.000
_cell.length_b   1.000
_cell.length_c   1.000
_cell.angle_alpha   90.00
_cell.angle_beta   90.00
_cell.angle_gamma   90.00
#
_symmetry.space_group_name_H-M   'P 1'
#
loop_
_entity.id
_entity.type
_entity.pdbx_description
1 polymer ?
#
loop_
_entity_poly.entity_id
_entity_poly.type
_entity_poly.pdbx_seq_one_letter_code
_entity_poly.pdbx_strand_id
1 'polypeptide(L)'
;MSKSNLHRIFTVLLVILLSFSTLGILPVNSQVEDTWIELAPMQEKRRGLGVTEVDGKIYAICGDNQNPSVEEYNPQTNTWNYKT
;
A
#
# COMPACT_ATOMS: atom_id res chain seq x y z
N MET A 1 53.35 13.03 8.70
CA MET A 1 52.15 12.49 8.01
C MET A 1 51.83 13.39 6.81
N SER A 2 51.75 12.86 5.59
CA SER A 2 51.54 13.69 4.39
C SER A 2 50.12 14.27 4.35
N LYS A 3 49.96 15.50 3.85
CA LYS A 3 48.66 16.17 3.62
C LYS A 3 47.70 15.29 2.80
N SER A 4 48.23 14.48 1.89
CA SER A 4 47.45 13.51 1.09
C SER A 4 46.88 12.36 1.94
N ASN A 5 47.62 11.90 2.95
CA ASN A 5 47.17 10.82 3.84
C ASN A 5 46.09 11.30 4.81
N LEU A 6 46.17 12.56 5.24
CA LEU A 6 45.15 13.16 6.12
C LEU A 6 43.82 13.38 5.39
N HIS A 7 43.86 13.83 4.13
CA HIS A 7 42.66 13.99 3.32
C HIS A 7 41.96 12.65 3.06
N ARG A 8 42.72 11.60 2.72
CA ARG A 8 42.18 10.24 2.53
C ARG A 8 41.47 9.69 3.77
N ILE A 9 42.05 9.89 4.95
CA ILE A 9 41.46 9.44 6.21
C ILE A 9 40.17 10.22 6.50
N PHE A 10 40.17 11.55 6.29
CA PHE A 10 38.99 12.37 6.48
C PHE A 10 37.84 11.94 5.55
N THR A 11 38.13 11.66 4.28
CA THR A 11 37.12 11.17 3.32
C THR A 11 36.54 9.82 3.74
N VAL A 12 37.38 8.88 4.21
CA VAL A 12 36.91 7.56 4.67
C VAL A 12 36.04 7.69 5.93
N LEU A 13 36.42 8.53 6.89
CA LEU A 13 35.63 8.78 8.10
C LEU A 13 34.28 9.45 7.79
N LEU A 14 34.26 10.39 6.85
CA LEU A 14 33.03 11.04 6.40
C LEU A 14 32.06 10.03 5.76
N VAL A 15 32.56 9.13 4.91
CA VAL A 15 31.75 8.08 4.28
C VAL A 15 31.21 7.11 5.34
N ILE A 16 32.02 6.71 6.32
CA ILE A 16 31.57 5.82 7.42
C ILE A 16 30.48 6.50 8.26
N LEU A 17 30.64 7.79 8.60
CA LEU A 17 29.66 8.58 9.35
C LEU A 17 28.33 8.74 8.60
N LEU A 18 28.39 9.02 7.29
CA LEU A 18 27.20 9.14 6.44
C LEU A 18 26.51 7.79 6.19
N SER A 19 27.27 6.68 6.23
CA SER A 19 26.71 5.33 6.14
C SER A 19 26.00 4.93 7.43
N PHE A 20 26.60 5.27 8.59
CA PHE A 20 26.05 4.97 9.91
C PHE A 20 24.76 5.75 10.22
N SER A 21 24.58 6.96 9.69
CA SER A 21 23.35 7.75 9.90
C SER A 21 22.13 7.17 9.16
N THR A 22 22.33 6.39 8.09
CA THR A 22 21.23 5.74 7.36
C THR A 22 20.79 4.40 7.97
N LEU A 23 21.66 3.76 8.78
CA LEU A 23 21.35 2.51 9.49
C LEU A 23 20.72 2.71 10.88
N GLY A 24 20.58 3.96 11.34
CA GLY A 24 20.34 4.27 12.75
C GLY A 24 18.97 4.79 13.16
N ILE A 25 18.00 4.99 12.26
CA ILE A 25 16.66 5.48 12.66
C ILE A 25 15.59 4.94 11.70
N LEU A 26 14.98 3.81 12.03
CA LEU A 26 13.52 3.62 12.01
C LEU A 26 13.25 2.32 12.79
N PRO A 27 12.64 2.35 13.98
CA PRO A 27 11.93 1.18 14.45
C PRO A 27 10.77 0.99 13.47
N VAL A 28 10.92 0.11 12.48
CA VAL A 28 9.79 -0.32 11.63
C VAL A 28 8.92 -1.30 12.43
N ASN A 29 8.44 -0.84 13.59
CA ASN A 29 7.41 -1.56 14.32
C ASN A 29 6.06 -1.05 13.83
N SER A 30 5.77 -1.30 12.55
CA SER A 30 4.38 -1.26 12.09
C SER A 30 3.69 -2.47 12.73
N GLN A 31 3.22 -2.29 13.97
CA GLN A 31 2.18 -3.15 14.50
C GLN A 31 1.00 -2.98 13.56
N VAL A 32 0.87 -3.89 12.58
CA VAL A 32 -0.36 -4.03 11.82
C VAL A 32 -1.35 -4.54 12.85
N GLU A 33 -2.20 -3.65 13.36
CA GLU A 33 -3.33 -4.09 14.16
C GLU A 33 -4.17 -5.03 13.30
N ASP A 34 -4.40 -6.25 13.78
CA ASP A 34 -5.25 -7.25 13.13
C ASP A 34 -6.72 -6.90 13.38
N THR A 35 -7.12 -5.74 12.88
CA THR A 35 -8.45 -5.17 13.07
C THR A 35 -9.12 -4.98 11.71
N TRP A 36 -10.40 -5.30 11.67
CA TRP A 36 -11.23 -5.00 10.51
C TRP A 36 -11.55 -3.51 10.47
N ILE A 37 -11.39 -2.90 9.31
CA ILE A 37 -11.82 -1.53 9.04
C ILE A 37 -13.02 -1.52 8.10
N GLU A 38 -13.91 -0.55 8.30
CA GLU A 38 -15.03 -0.32 7.38
C GLU A 38 -14.55 0.48 6.16
N LEU A 39 -14.90 -0.01 4.97
CA LEU A 39 -14.59 0.63 3.68
C LEU A 39 -15.87 1.15 3.04
N ALA A 40 -15.74 1.85 1.91
CA ALA A 40 -16.90 2.42 1.24
C ALA A 40 -17.93 1.33 0.88
N PRO A 41 -19.23 1.58 1.12
CA PRO A 41 -20.27 0.64 0.76
C PRO A 41 -20.47 0.58 -0.76
N MET A 42 -20.95 -0.57 -1.25
CA MET A 42 -21.49 -0.69 -2.62
C MET A 42 -22.73 0.20 -2.82
N GLN A 43 -23.05 0.49 -4.08
CA GLN A 43 -24.23 1.28 -4.46
C GLN A 43 -25.53 0.53 -4.17
N GLU A 44 -25.53 -0.79 -4.32
CA GLU A 44 -26.66 -1.66 -4.02
C GLU A 44 -26.29 -2.79 -3.05
N LYS A 45 -27.27 -3.20 -2.22
CA LYS A 45 -27.14 -4.39 -1.38
C LYS A 45 -27.19 -5.63 -2.26
N ARG A 46 -26.23 -6.53 -2.09
CA ARG A 46 -26.11 -7.78 -2.86
C ARG A 46 -25.99 -8.98 -1.93
N ARG A 47 -26.53 -10.12 -2.35
CA ARG A 47 -26.35 -11.44 -1.71
C ARG A 47 -26.11 -12.48 -2.78
N GLY A 48 -25.27 -13.49 -2.50
CA GLY A 48 -25.01 -14.57 -3.46
C GLY A 48 -24.30 -14.10 -4.75
N LEU A 49 -23.59 -12.97 -4.68
CA LEU A 49 -22.80 -12.43 -5.79
C LEU A 49 -21.51 -13.24 -6.02
N GLY A 50 -20.98 -13.16 -7.25
CA GLY A 50 -19.60 -13.54 -7.55
C GLY A 50 -18.64 -12.38 -7.30
N VAL A 51 -17.41 -12.68 -6.88
CA VAL A 51 -16.36 -11.66 -6.66
C VAL A 51 -15.04 -12.13 -7.28
N THR A 52 -14.34 -11.22 -7.96
CA THR A 52 -12.97 -11.46 -8.46
C THR A 52 -12.13 -10.20 -8.37
N GLU A 53 -10.81 -10.37 -8.35
CA GLU A 53 -9.84 -9.28 -8.51
C GLU A 53 -9.36 -9.24 -9.97
N VAL A 54 -9.24 -8.02 -10.52
CA VAL A 54 -8.64 -7.74 -11.84
C VAL A 54 -7.89 -6.41 -11.75
N ASP A 55 -6.62 -6.40 -12.13
CA ASP A 55 -5.75 -5.22 -12.17
C ASP A 55 -5.75 -4.38 -10.87
N GLY A 56 -5.75 -5.04 -9.72
CA GLY A 56 -5.74 -4.43 -8.39
C GLY A 56 -7.10 -3.88 -7.94
N LYS A 57 -8.19 -4.23 -8.63
CA LYS A 57 -9.56 -3.80 -8.32
C LYS A 57 -10.47 -4.99 -8.08
N ILE A 58 -11.49 -4.79 -7.26
CA ILE A 58 -12.45 -5.87 -6.93
C ILE A 58 -13.72 -5.67 -7.75
N TYR A 59 -14.20 -6.73 -8.38
CA TYR A 59 -15.44 -6.73 -9.14
C TYR A 59 -16.48 -7.60 -8.44
N ALA A 60 -17.60 -6.99 -8.09
CA ALA A 60 -18.79 -7.63 -7.56
C ALA A 60 -19.80 -7.84 -8.70
N ILE A 61 -20.08 -9.10 -9.05
CA ILE A 61 -20.85 -9.47 -10.25
C ILE A 61 -22.19 -10.09 -9.84
N CYS A 62 -23.28 -9.48 -10.31
CA CYS A 62 -24.67 -9.94 -10.10
C CYS A 62 -25.02 -10.11 -8.61
N GLY A 63 -25.93 -11.03 -8.30
CA GLY A 63 -26.47 -11.33 -6.98
C GLY A 63 -27.99 -11.47 -7.01
N ASP A 64 -28.57 -11.63 -5.83
CA ASP A 64 -30.03 -11.66 -5.59
C ASP A 64 -30.66 -10.24 -5.62
N ASN A 65 -30.09 -9.32 -6.39
CA ASN A 65 -30.64 -8.01 -6.63
C ASN A 65 -31.50 -8.00 -7.91
N GLN A 66 -32.51 -7.15 -7.96
CA GLN A 66 -33.49 -7.11 -9.05
C GLN A 66 -32.87 -6.80 -10.43
N ASN A 67 -31.67 -6.20 -10.46
CA ASN A 67 -30.97 -5.79 -11.67
C ASN A 67 -29.61 -6.48 -11.80
N PRO A 68 -29.35 -7.25 -12.88
CA PRO A 68 -28.03 -7.77 -13.15
C PRO A 68 -27.08 -6.60 -13.40
N SER A 69 -26.13 -6.40 -12.50
CA SER A 69 -25.17 -5.29 -12.54
C SER A 69 -23.83 -5.75 -11.99
N VAL A 70 -22.76 -5.08 -12.43
CA VAL A 70 -21.40 -5.26 -11.94
C VAL A 70 -20.97 -3.96 -11.26
N GLU A 71 -20.32 -4.07 -10.11
CA GLU A 71 -19.68 -2.94 -9.44
C GLU A 71 -18.17 -3.19 -9.30
N GLU A 72 -17.37 -2.17 -9.56
CA GLU A 72 -15.91 -2.16 -9.41
C GLU A 72 -15.54 -1.33 -8.18
N TYR A 73 -14.79 -1.93 -7.26
CA TYR A 73 -14.11 -1.24 -6.17
C TYR A 73 -12.70 -0.83 -6.58
N ASN A 74 -12.36 0.42 -6.35
CA ASN A 74 -11.00 0.92 -6.46
C ASN A 74 -10.42 1.19 -5.06
N PRO A 75 -9.44 0.38 -4.60
CA PRO A 75 -8.81 0.57 -3.29
C PRO A 75 -8.08 1.90 -3.13
N GLN A 76 -7.58 2.49 -4.22
CA GLN A 76 -6.83 3.76 -4.17
C GLN A 76 -7.75 4.94 -3.84
N THR A 77 -9.00 4.86 -4.27
CA THR A 77 -9.99 5.92 -4.04
C THR A 77 -11.00 5.54 -2.96
N ASN A 78 -10.98 4.29 -2.49
CA ASN A 78 -11.98 3.71 -1.61
C ASN A 78 -13.41 3.98 -2.13
N THR A 79 -13.70 3.60 -3.36
CA THR A 79 -15.02 3.82 -3.99
C THR A 79 -15.48 2.64 -4.82
N TRP A 80 -16.80 2.43 -4.84
CA TRP A 80 -17.49 1.52 -5.74
C TRP A 80 -18.20 2.29 -6.85
N ASN A 81 -18.10 1.81 -8.10
CA ASN A 81 -18.82 2.36 -9.23
C ASN A 81 -19.42 1.24 -10.09
N TYR A 82 -20.56 1.50 -10.72
CA TYR A 82 -21.12 0.59 -11.71
C TYR A 82 -20.18 0.40 -12.90
N LYS A 83 -20.09 -0.84 -13.37
CA LYS A 83 -19.44 -1.22 -14.62
C LYS A 83 -20.45 -1.84 -15.57
N THR A 84 -20.43 -1.31 -16.78
CA THR A 84 -21.09 -1.84 -17.99
C THR A 84 -20.19 -2.84 -18.70
#